data_AF-A0A2I1BXW7-F1
#
_entry.id   AF-A0A2I1BXW7-F1
#
_cell.length_a   1.000
_cell.length_b   1.000
_cell.length_c   1.000
_cell.angle_alpha   90.00
_cell.angle_beta   90.00
_cell.angle_gamma   90.00
#
_symmetry.space_group_name_H-M   'P 1'
#
loop_
_entity.id
_entity.type
_entity.pdbx_description
1 polymer ?
#
loop_
_entity_poly.entity_id
_entity_poly.type
_entity_poly.pdbx_seq_one_letter_code
_entity_poly.pdbx_strand_id
1 'polypeptide(L)'
;MAIIRKASELTYYVDLRDHTLDSIESLCPLDNGQRHDAPRSTLGALDKLPLELVNIVLIQLGIRSLTDFRRVNRQARGVVDSIPQYRRIIQHAPATIRGILSIETGDWISCQNLYARLCTAECDGCGDFGGYLYLITCRRVCYLCFSQKTAYLPLLRTDAMREFGLRREHLANLPRMRSIPGRYSPRGIKCNTRLTLID
;
A
#
# COMPACT_ATOMS: atom_id res chain seq x y z
N MET A 1 18.32 -18.89 -32.70
CA MET A 1 18.64 -17.59 -32.07
C MET A 1 17.34 -16.82 -31.95
N ALA A 2 16.98 -16.47 -30.71
CA ALA A 2 15.61 -16.19 -30.30
C ALA A 2 15.00 -14.93 -30.95
N ILE A 3 13.78 -15.11 -31.43
CA ILE A 3 12.92 -14.12 -32.05
C ILE A 3 12.52 -13.11 -30.98
N ILE A 4 12.83 -11.84 -31.23
CA ILE A 4 12.29 -10.68 -30.52
C ILE A 4 10.76 -10.70 -30.73
N ARG A 5 10.03 -11.29 -29.79
CA ARG A 5 8.56 -11.21 -29.77
C ARG A 5 8.20 -9.77 -29.42
N LYS A 6 7.52 -9.12 -30.36
CA LYS A 6 6.93 -7.79 -30.25
C LYS A 6 6.21 -7.64 -28.91
N ALA A 7 6.63 -6.69 -28.09
CA ALA A 7 5.94 -6.28 -26.87
C ALA A 7 4.64 -5.49 -27.14
N SER A 8 4.04 -5.64 -28.33
CA SER A 8 2.89 -4.84 -28.79
C SER A 8 1.54 -5.57 -28.76
N GLU A 9 1.48 -6.81 -28.26
CA GLU A 9 0.23 -7.61 -28.22
C GLU A 9 -0.40 -7.74 -26.82
N LEU A 10 0.22 -7.17 -25.77
CA LEU A 10 -0.31 -7.24 -24.40
C LEU A 10 -0.88 -5.91 -23.86
N THR A 11 -0.88 -4.86 -24.67
CA THR A 11 -1.58 -3.62 -24.32
C THR A 11 -3.06 -3.79 -24.63
N TYR A 12 -3.82 -4.23 -23.63
CA TYR A 12 -5.26 -4.14 -23.59
C TYR A 12 -5.67 -2.66 -23.75
N TYR A 13 -5.86 -2.21 -25.00
CA TYR A 13 -6.52 -0.96 -25.35
C TYR A 13 -8.03 -1.13 -25.14
N VAL A 14 -8.42 -1.37 -23.89
CA VAL A 14 -9.77 -1.04 -23.45
C VAL A 14 -9.76 0.48 -23.27
N ASP A 15 -10.87 1.16 -23.54
CA ASP A 15 -11.12 2.52 -23.05
C ASP A 15 -11.15 2.47 -21.52
N LEU A 16 -9.96 2.32 -20.93
CA LEU A 16 -9.73 2.17 -19.51
C LEU A 16 -10.01 3.54 -18.93
N ARG A 17 -11.22 3.72 -18.40
CA ARG A 17 -11.40 4.69 -17.33
C ARG A 17 -10.45 4.24 -16.23
N ASP A 18 -9.31 4.90 -16.16
CA ASP A 18 -8.33 4.62 -15.14
C ASP A 18 -9.01 4.82 -13.78
N HIS A 19 -9.00 3.78 -12.96
CA HIS A 19 -9.47 3.83 -11.58
C HIS A 19 -8.33 4.18 -10.63
N THR A 20 -7.21 4.68 -11.16
CA THR A 20 -6.18 5.34 -10.37
C THR A 20 -6.80 6.49 -9.59
N LEU A 21 -6.32 6.63 -8.38
CA LEU A 21 -6.63 7.78 -7.55
C LEU A 21 -5.85 8.98 -8.12
N ASP A 22 -6.45 9.65 -9.10
CA ASP A 22 -5.97 10.96 -9.54
C ASP A 22 -5.97 11.88 -8.31
N SER A 23 -4.83 12.50 -7.99
CA SER A 23 -4.59 13.30 -6.77
C SER A 23 -4.11 12.55 -5.51
N ILE A 24 -3.49 11.37 -5.61
CA ILE A 24 -2.82 10.72 -4.44
C ILE A 24 -1.86 11.67 -3.71
N GLU A 25 -1.21 12.58 -4.44
CA GLU A 25 -0.18 13.48 -3.91
C GLU A 25 -0.69 14.39 -2.78
N SER A 26 -1.98 14.74 -2.78
CA SER A 26 -2.59 15.58 -1.74
C SER A 26 -3.17 14.80 -0.56
N LEU A 27 -3.33 13.47 -0.67
CA LEU A 27 -3.99 12.67 0.36
C LEU A 27 -3.15 12.49 1.63
N CYS A 28 -1.83 12.40 1.48
CA CYS A 28 -0.90 12.26 2.58
C CYS A 28 0.44 12.91 2.18
N PRO A 29 0.80 14.07 2.75
CA PRO A 29 2.09 14.68 2.47
C PRO A 29 3.20 13.82 3.07
N LEU A 30 4.11 13.36 2.21
CA LEU A 30 5.32 12.68 2.63
C LEU A 30 6.43 13.72 2.80
N ASP A 31 7.07 13.73 3.95
CA ASP A 31 8.22 14.60 4.26
C ASP A 31 9.57 13.92 3.94
N ASN A 32 9.54 12.80 3.22
CA ASN A 32 10.75 12.12 2.75
C ASN A 32 11.56 13.03 1.82
N GLY A 33 12.88 13.04 2.00
CA GLY A 33 13.81 13.85 1.20
C GLY A 33 13.96 15.31 1.65
N GLN A 34 13.22 15.76 2.66
CA GLN A 34 13.46 17.07 3.28
C GLN A 34 14.79 17.07 4.04
N ARG A 35 15.52 18.20 3.97
CA ARG A 35 16.73 18.41 4.77
C ARG A 35 16.34 18.70 6.22
N HIS A 36 17.05 18.10 7.16
CA HIS A 36 16.84 18.30 8.58
C HIS A 36 18.20 18.50 9.26
N ASP A 37 18.24 19.31 10.33
CA ASP A 37 19.47 19.43 11.10
C ASP A 37 19.81 18.12 11.82
N ALA A 38 21.05 18.01 12.28
CA ALA A 38 21.57 16.83 12.95
C ALA A 38 20.65 16.34 14.10
N PRO A 39 20.61 15.02 14.35
CA PRO A 39 19.86 14.46 15.46
C PRO A 39 20.41 14.96 16.79
N ARG A 40 19.52 15.41 17.68
CA ARG A 40 19.85 15.86 19.05
C ARG A 40 19.58 14.79 20.11
N SER A 41 18.95 13.69 19.71
CA SER A 41 18.49 12.62 20.60
C SER A 41 18.80 11.27 19.98
N THR A 42 19.13 10.31 20.84
CA THR A 42 19.43 8.91 20.53
C THR A 42 18.14 8.10 20.30
N LEU A 43 18.25 6.83 19.90
CA LEU A 43 17.13 5.87 19.92
C LEU A 43 16.95 5.20 21.30
N GLY A 44 17.68 5.66 22.30
CA GLY A 44 17.63 5.11 23.65
C GLY A 44 18.10 3.65 23.67
N ALA A 45 17.25 2.73 24.10
CA ALA A 45 17.60 1.32 24.23
C ALA A 45 17.93 0.64 22.88
N LEU A 46 17.38 1.13 21.76
CA LEU A 46 17.63 0.55 20.43
C LEU A 46 19.05 0.83 19.93
N ASP A 47 19.73 1.88 20.42
CA ASP A 47 21.12 2.17 20.04
C ASP A 47 22.10 1.13 20.62
N LYS A 48 21.65 0.27 21.53
CA LYS A 48 22.45 -0.87 22.02
C LYS A 48 22.51 -2.01 21.01
N LEU A 49 21.63 -2.01 20.01
CA LEU A 49 21.59 -3.04 18.96
C LEU A 49 22.40 -2.57 17.74
N PRO A 50 23.11 -3.48 17.07
CA PRO A 50 23.65 -3.22 15.74
C PRO A 50 22.56 -2.74 14.77
N LEU A 51 22.92 -1.81 13.88
CA LEU A 51 21.99 -1.20 12.93
C LEU A 51 21.30 -2.25 12.05
N GLU A 52 21.99 -3.34 11.72
CA GLU A 52 21.48 -4.44 10.94
C GLU A 52 20.30 -5.13 11.65
N LEU A 53 20.38 -5.33 12.96
CA LEU A 53 19.28 -5.92 13.75
C LEU A 53 18.09 -4.97 13.83
N VAL A 54 18.36 -3.68 14.03
CA VAL A 54 17.31 -2.64 14.01
C VAL A 54 16.60 -2.64 12.65
N ASN A 55 17.35 -2.69 11.55
CA ASN A 55 16.79 -2.71 10.20
C ASN A 55 15.94 -3.97 9.93
N ILE A 56 16.39 -5.15 10.38
CA ILE A 56 15.61 -6.40 10.26
C ILE A 56 14.26 -6.30 11.00
N VAL A 57 14.22 -5.65 12.15
CA VAL A 57 12.97 -5.44 12.88
C VAL A 57 12.10 -4.41 12.17
N LEU A 58 12.66 -3.24 11.83
CA LEU A 58 11.90 -2.14 11.25
C LEU A 58 11.29 -2.49 9.90
N ILE A 59 11.96 -3.28 9.07
CA ILE A 59 11.44 -3.65 7.75
C ILE A 59 10.23 -4.59 7.82
N GLN A 60 10.07 -5.32 8.92
CA GLN A 60 8.91 -6.18 9.16
C GLN A 60 7.71 -5.44 9.73
N LEU A 61 7.89 -4.20 10.19
CA LEU A 61 6.80 -3.38 10.67
C LEU A 61 5.82 -3.03 9.54
N GLY A 62 4.54 -2.92 9.91
CA GLY A 62 3.52 -2.32 9.07
C GLY A 62 3.92 -0.91 8.64
N ILE A 63 3.55 -0.50 7.43
CA ILE A 63 3.85 0.83 6.88
C ILE A 63 3.43 1.93 7.87
N ARG A 64 2.27 1.77 8.53
CA ARG A 64 1.81 2.74 9.55
C ARG A 64 2.80 2.84 10.71
N SER A 65 3.08 1.73 11.38
CA SER A 65 4.02 1.69 12.52
C SER A 65 5.43 2.16 12.13
N LEU A 66 5.90 1.83 10.93
CA LEU A 66 7.19 2.29 10.42
C LEU A 66 7.21 3.82 10.24
N THR A 67 6.14 4.39 9.67
CA THR A 67 6.02 5.85 9.50
C THR A 67 5.83 6.58 10.83
N ASP A 68 5.13 5.98 11.78
CA ASP A 68 5.01 6.52 13.14
C ASP A 68 6.36 6.50 13.86
N PHE A 69 7.12 5.40 13.77
CA PHE A 69 8.48 5.31 14.30
C PHE A 69 9.40 6.36 13.67
N ARG A 70 9.34 6.53 12.34
CA ARG A 70 10.09 7.56 11.60
C ARG A 70 9.85 8.98 12.13
N ARG A 71 8.68 9.23 12.73
CA ARG A 71 8.29 10.55 13.28
C ARG A 71 8.70 10.77 14.73
N VAL A 72 9.17 9.74 15.44
CA VAL A 72 9.52 9.83 16.87
C VAL A 72 10.61 10.86 17.11
N ASN A 73 11.72 10.79 16.38
CA ASN A 73 12.79 11.76 16.43
C ASN A 73 13.63 11.73 15.14
N ARG A 74 14.61 12.63 15.03
CA ARG A 74 15.47 12.75 13.84
C ARG A 74 16.38 11.53 13.62
N GLN A 75 16.81 10.86 14.69
CA GLN A 75 17.61 9.64 14.59
C GLN A 75 16.77 8.47 14.04
N ALA A 76 15.55 8.30 14.54
CA ALA A 76 14.61 7.29 14.05
C ALA A 76 14.27 7.53 12.58
N ARG A 77 14.11 8.81 12.20
CA ARG A 77 13.97 9.22 10.81
C ARG A 77 15.15 8.77 9.95
N GLY A 78 16.36 9.09 10.37
CA GLY A 78 17.59 8.72 9.66
C GLY A 78 17.74 7.21 9.50
N VAL A 79 17.43 6.43 10.55
CA VAL A 79 17.47 4.97 10.49
C VAL A 79 16.45 4.42 9.49
N VAL A 80 15.18 4.86 9.55
CA VAL A 80 14.16 4.39 8.58
C VAL A 80 14.52 4.80 7.15
N ASP A 81 14.99 6.03 6.93
CA ASP A 81 15.39 6.51 5.61
C ASP A 81 16.64 5.79 5.05
N SER A 82 17.43 5.17 5.92
CA SER A 82 18.58 4.34 5.54
C SER A 82 18.20 2.93 5.07
N ILE A 83 16.98 2.45 5.36
CA ILE A 83 16.53 1.11 4.96
C ILE A 83 16.45 1.05 3.42
N PRO A 84 17.19 0.16 2.75
CA PRO A 84 17.26 0.13 1.29
C PRO A 84 15.89 -0.03 0.62
N GLN A 85 15.07 -0.93 1.12
CA GLN A 85 13.73 -1.24 0.59
C GLN A 85 12.80 -0.04 0.73
N TYR A 86 12.76 0.59 1.90
CA TYR A 86 11.97 1.79 2.14
C TYR A 86 12.40 2.93 1.21
N ARG A 87 13.72 3.18 1.11
CA ARG A 87 14.28 4.19 0.21
C ARG A 87 13.87 3.95 -1.25
N ARG A 88 13.90 2.69 -1.73
CA ARG A 88 13.47 2.35 -3.09
C ARG A 88 11.99 2.58 -3.31
N ILE A 89 11.13 2.24 -2.34
CA ILE A 89 9.69 2.52 -2.42
C ILE A 89 9.45 4.02 -2.54
N ILE A 90 10.07 4.83 -1.68
CA ILE A 90 9.93 6.28 -1.70
C ILE A 90 10.43 6.88 -3.02
N GLN A 91 11.52 6.34 -3.58
CA GLN A 91 12.10 6.84 -4.83
C GLN A 91 11.23 6.52 -6.05
N HIS A 92 10.65 5.33 -6.13
CA HIS A 92 10.02 4.83 -7.35
C HIS A 92 8.50 4.75 -7.29
N ALA A 93 7.92 4.62 -6.10
CA ALA A 93 6.49 4.42 -5.91
C ALA A 93 5.94 5.11 -4.64
N PRO A 94 6.24 6.39 -4.35
CA PRO A 94 5.81 7.05 -3.12
C PRO A 94 4.28 7.15 -3.02
N ALA A 95 3.57 7.13 -4.15
CA ALA A 95 2.11 7.07 -4.22
C ALA A 95 1.52 5.86 -3.47
N THR A 96 2.26 4.75 -3.39
CA THR A 96 1.79 3.54 -2.67
C THR A 96 1.72 3.76 -1.17
N ILE A 97 2.76 4.37 -0.57
CA ILE A 97 2.78 4.73 0.85
C ILE A 97 1.64 5.71 1.15
N ARG A 98 1.45 6.72 0.31
CA ARG A 98 0.33 7.67 0.45
C ARG A 98 -1.00 6.94 0.43
N GLY A 99 -1.25 6.13 -0.60
CA GLY A 99 -2.48 5.35 -0.72
C GLY A 99 -2.75 4.48 0.51
N ILE A 100 -1.76 3.69 0.94
CA ILE A 100 -1.84 2.79 2.11
C ILE A 100 -2.19 3.55 3.39
N LEU A 101 -1.54 4.69 3.64
CA LEU A 101 -1.83 5.50 4.82
C LEU A 101 -3.21 6.16 4.72
N SER A 102 -3.56 6.68 3.55
CA SER A 102 -4.83 7.38 3.32
C SER A 102 -6.04 6.45 3.41
N ILE A 103 -5.91 5.18 3.03
CA ILE A 103 -6.97 4.19 3.19
C ILE A 103 -6.85 3.35 4.48
N GLU A 104 -5.90 3.69 5.35
CA GLU A 104 -5.69 3.04 6.66
C GLU A 104 -5.40 1.53 6.58
N THR A 105 -4.68 1.06 5.54
CA THR A 105 -4.29 -0.35 5.38
C THR A 105 -2.87 -0.64 5.87
N GLY A 106 -2.16 0.38 6.36
CA GLY A 106 -0.74 0.28 6.75
C GLY A 106 -0.44 -0.67 7.91
N ASP A 107 -1.45 -1.10 8.66
CA ASP A 107 -1.30 -2.12 9.71
C ASP A 107 -1.18 -3.55 9.14
N TRP A 108 -1.67 -3.78 7.92
CA TRP A 108 -1.70 -5.10 7.27
C TRP A 108 -0.53 -5.34 6.31
N ILE A 109 0.22 -4.29 5.98
CA ILE A 109 1.22 -4.30 4.93
C ILE A 109 2.56 -3.92 5.53
N SER A 110 3.48 -4.88 5.62
CA SER A 110 4.86 -4.59 6.05
C SER A 110 5.66 -3.91 4.94
N CYS A 111 6.71 -3.19 5.32
CA CYS A 111 7.63 -2.58 4.35
C CYS A 111 8.27 -3.62 3.43
N GLN A 112 8.68 -4.77 3.98
CA GLN A 112 9.23 -5.86 3.19
C GLN A 112 8.21 -6.44 2.20
N ASN A 113 6.96 -6.64 2.62
CA ASN A 113 5.91 -7.17 1.73
C ASN A 113 5.64 -6.19 0.58
N LEU A 114 5.46 -4.90 0.89
CA LEU A 114 5.27 -3.87 -0.12
C LEU A 114 6.42 -3.81 -1.14
N TYR A 115 7.66 -3.82 -0.65
CA TYR A 115 8.83 -3.81 -1.52
C TYR A 115 8.87 -5.03 -2.44
N ALA A 116 8.70 -6.24 -1.88
CA ALA A 116 8.69 -7.48 -2.64
C ALA A 116 7.62 -7.44 -3.75
N ARG A 117 6.41 -6.98 -3.44
CA ARG A 117 5.29 -6.89 -4.39
C ARG A 117 5.50 -5.85 -5.47
N LEU A 118 6.16 -4.74 -5.16
CA LEU A 118 6.54 -3.76 -6.18
C LEU A 118 7.62 -4.29 -7.12
N CYS A 119 8.46 -5.22 -6.66
CA CYS A 119 9.49 -5.86 -7.47
C CYS A 119 9.02 -7.08 -8.27
N THR A 120 7.87 -7.69 -7.94
CA THR A 120 7.24 -8.72 -8.79
C THR A 120 6.56 -8.07 -9.99
N ALA A 121 6.56 -8.70 -11.17
CA ALA A 121 5.88 -8.16 -12.36
C ALA A 121 4.51 -8.82 -12.61
N GLU A 122 4.34 -10.03 -12.09
CA GLU A 122 3.24 -10.94 -12.36
C GLU A 122 2.02 -10.64 -11.48
N CYS A 123 0.85 -10.94 -12.02
CA CYS A 123 -0.43 -10.91 -11.35
C CYS A 123 -0.56 -12.15 -10.45
N ASP A 124 -0.85 -11.94 -9.17
CA ASP A 124 -1.10 -13.00 -8.19
C ASP A 124 -2.26 -13.93 -8.60
N GLY A 125 -3.16 -13.47 -9.45
CA GLY A 125 -4.35 -14.21 -9.87
C GLY A 125 -4.19 -15.06 -11.12
N CYS A 126 -3.40 -14.64 -12.11
CA CYS A 126 -3.30 -15.32 -13.41
C CYS A 126 -1.88 -15.49 -13.93
N GLY A 127 -0.87 -14.88 -13.30
CA GLY A 127 0.53 -14.93 -13.74
C GLY A 127 0.90 -13.95 -14.86
N ASP A 128 -0.08 -13.35 -15.55
CA ASP A 128 0.20 -12.30 -16.55
C ASP A 128 0.76 -11.03 -15.91
N PHE A 129 1.16 -10.04 -16.72
CA PHE A 129 1.63 -8.75 -16.20
C PHE A 129 0.58 -8.06 -15.30
N GLY A 130 0.96 -7.82 -14.04
CA GLY A 130 0.14 -7.11 -13.07
C GLY A 130 0.44 -5.61 -13.09
N GLY A 131 -0.38 -4.85 -13.81
CA GLY A 131 -0.24 -3.38 -13.90
C GLY A 131 -0.68 -2.62 -12.65
N TYR A 132 -1.39 -3.26 -11.71
CA TYR A 132 -1.98 -2.61 -10.54
C TYR A 132 -1.51 -3.25 -9.23
N LEU A 133 -1.57 -2.48 -8.15
CA LEU A 133 -1.34 -2.95 -6.78
C LEU A 133 -2.61 -2.77 -5.96
N TYR A 134 -3.20 -3.87 -5.52
CA TYR A 134 -4.36 -3.87 -4.63
C TYR A 134 -3.91 -3.54 -3.20
N LEU A 135 -4.25 -2.33 -2.73
CA LEU A 135 -3.70 -1.75 -1.51
C LEU A 135 -4.32 -2.26 -0.20
N ILE A 136 -5.36 -3.11 -0.23
CA ILE A 136 -5.94 -3.67 1.01
C ILE A 136 -5.09 -4.82 1.53
N THR A 137 -4.73 -5.75 0.63
CA THR A 137 -3.94 -6.95 0.97
C THR A 137 -2.58 -7.01 0.28
N CYS A 138 -2.14 -5.91 -0.34
CA CYS A 138 -0.85 -5.77 -1.03
C CYS A 138 -0.63 -6.86 -2.09
N ARG A 139 -1.58 -6.99 -3.02
CA ARG A 139 -1.50 -7.98 -4.10
C ARG A 139 -1.23 -7.32 -5.45
N ARG A 140 -0.36 -7.91 -6.25
CA ARG A 140 -0.11 -7.42 -7.61
C ARG A 140 -1.12 -8.05 -8.55
N VAL A 141 -1.82 -7.24 -9.34
CA VAL A 141 -2.98 -7.70 -10.12
C VAL A 141 -3.03 -7.06 -11.49
N CYS A 142 -3.44 -7.81 -12.50
CA CYS A 142 -3.77 -7.27 -13.82
C CYS A 142 -5.18 -6.64 -13.80
N TYR A 143 -5.47 -5.79 -14.78
CA TYR A 143 -6.78 -5.12 -14.90
C TYR A 143 -7.95 -6.11 -14.92
N LEU A 144 -7.82 -7.20 -15.69
CA LEU A 144 -8.87 -8.20 -15.84
C LEU A 144 -9.15 -8.91 -14.51
N CYS A 145 -8.11 -9.35 -13.80
CA CYS A 145 -8.28 -9.95 -12.49
C CYS A 145 -8.92 -8.97 -11.50
N PHE A 146 -8.43 -7.73 -11.46
CA PHE A 146 -8.94 -6.70 -10.56
C PHE A 146 -10.42 -6.37 -10.79
N SER A 147 -10.86 -6.31 -12.05
CA SER A 147 -12.24 -5.94 -12.40
C SER A 147 -13.24 -7.11 -12.38
N GLN A 148 -12.77 -8.35 -12.58
CA GLN A 148 -13.66 -9.51 -12.76
C GLN A 148 -13.70 -10.45 -11.56
N LYS A 149 -12.63 -10.54 -10.75
CA LYS A 149 -12.59 -11.47 -9.62
C LYS A 149 -13.22 -10.82 -8.39
N THR A 150 -14.15 -11.54 -7.78
CA THR A 150 -14.78 -11.15 -6.50
C THR A 150 -13.78 -11.00 -5.35
N ALA A 151 -12.61 -11.64 -5.45
CA ALA A 151 -11.50 -11.52 -4.49
C ALA A 151 -10.89 -10.10 -4.40
N TYR A 152 -11.26 -9.17 -5.29
CA TYR A 152 -10.84 -7.77 -5.24
C TYR A 152 -12.05 -6.81 -5.11
N LEU A 153 -13.19 -7.34 -4.63
CA LEU A 153 -14.41 -6.58 -4.39
C LEU A 153 -14.66 -6.48 -2.87
N PRO A 154 -14.05 -5.50 -2.19
CA PRO A 154 -14.19 -5.38 -0.75
C PRO A 154 -15.63 -4.96 -0.39
N LEU A 155 -16.16 -5.56 0.67
CA LEU A 155 -17.56 -5.42 1.06
C LEU A 155 -17.74 -4.42 2.20
N LEU A 156 -18.89 -3.75 2.26
CA LEU A 156 -19.26 -3.02 3.47
C LEU A 156 -19.34 -3.98 4.65
N ARG A 157 -18.94 -3.52 5.84
CA ARG A 157 -19.07 -4.32 7.08
C ARG A 157 -20.47 -4.92 7.24
N THR A 158 -21.52 -4.15 6.95
CA THR A 158 -22.91 -4.60 7.05
C THR A 158 -23.24 -5.72 6.07
N ASP A 159 -22.71 -5.64 4.85
CA ASP A 159 -22.92 -6.66 3.83
C ASP A 159 -22.12 -7.92 4.19
N ALA A 160 -20.85 -7.79 4.59
CA ALA A 160 -20.06 -8.94 5.04
C ALA A 160 -20.71 -9.67 6.23
N MET A 161 -21.30 -8.94 7.19
CA MET A 161 -22.05 -9.54 8.30
C MET A 161 -23.32 -10.26 7.83
N ARG A 162 -24.07 -9.67 6.89
CA ARG A 162 -25.32 -10.23 6.37
C ARG A 162 -25.07 -11.48 5.52
N GLU A 163 -24.15 -11.40 4.56
CA GLU A 163 -23.90 -12.46 3.59
C GLU A 163 -23.18 -13.67 4.22
N PHE A 164 -22.28 -13.44 5.19
CA PHE A 164 -21.45 -14.50 5.78
C PHE A 164 -21.80 -14.83 7.24
N GLY A 165 -22.84 -14.20 7.82
CA GLY A 165 -23.22 -14.41 9.22
C GLY A 165 -22.15 -13.99 10.24
N LEU A 166 -21.25 -13.07 9.85
CA LEU A 166 -20.12 -12.66 10.69
C LEU A 166 -20.56 -11.71 11.81
N ARG A 167 -19.91 -11.85 12.97
CA ARG A 167 -20.03 -10.92 14.10
C ARG A 167 -18.96 -9.83 14.00
N ARG A 168 -19.18 -8.71 14.70
CA ARG A 168 -18.23 -7.59 14.73
C ARG A 168 -16.83 -8.01 15.19
N GLU A 169 -16.74 -8.94 16.12
CA GLU A 169 -15.49 -9.50 16.63
C GLU A 169 -14.68 -10.24 15.56
N HIS A 170 -15.35 -10.99 14.67
CA HIS A 170 -14.69 -11.67 13.56
C HIS A 170 -14.05 -10.67 12.58
N LEU A 171 -14.72 -9.53 12.36
CA LEU A 171 -14.22 -8.48 11.47
C LEU A 171 -13.04 -7.70 12.06
N ALA A 172 -12.76 -7.81 13.36
CA ALA A 172 -11.69 -7.05 14.00
C ALA A 172 -10.30 -7.44 13.47
N ASN A 173 -10.12 -8.67 13.02
CA ASN A 173 -8.83 -9.20 12.57
C ASN A 173 -8.71 -9.38 11.06
N LEU A 174 -9.71 -8.90 10.29
CA LEU A 174 -9.68 -8.97 8.84
C LEU A 174 -9.05 -7.73 8.22
N PRO A 175 -8.31 -7.89 7.10
CA PRO A 175 -7.87 -6.77 6.28
C PRO A 175 -9.04 -5.86 5.94
N ARG A 176 -8.82 -4.56 6.09
CA ARG A 176 -9.84 -3.55 5.85
C ARG A 176 -9.23 -2.26 5.36
N MET A 177 -10.04 -1.50 4.64
CA MET A 177 -9.73 -0.14 4.26
C MET A 177 -10.81 0.84 4.71
N ARG A 178 -10.41 2.10 4.81
CA ARG A 178 -11.28 3.25 5.02
C ARG A 178 -11.31 4.08 3.75
N SER A 179 -12.47 4.16 3.09
CA SER A 179 -12.60 4.89 1.83
C SER A 179 -12.21 6.38 1.98
N ILE A 180 -11.77 6.99 0.89
CA ILE A 180 -11.46 8.42 0.83
C ILE A 180 -12.74 9.17 0.45
N PRO A 181 -13.06 10.34 1.01
CA PRO A 181 -14.19 11.13 0.51
C PRO A 181 -13.95 11.52 -0.95
N GLY A 182 -14.93 11.31 -1.82
CA GLY A 182 -14.73 11.52 -3.26
C GLY A 182 -15.94 11.20 -4.12
N ARG A 183 -15.76 11.24 -5.44
CA ARG A 183 -16.77 10.81 -6.41
C ARG A 183 -16.43 9.42 -6.90
N TYR A 184 -17.36 8.49 -6.72
CA TYR A 184 -17.21 7.10 -7.06
C TYR A 184 -18.22 6.68 -8.13
N SER A 185 -17.90 5.57 -8.82
CA SER A 185 -18.68 4.97 -9.91
C SER A 185 -18.76 5.81 -11.20
N PRO A 186 -19.10 5.20 -12.35
CA PRO A 186 -19.37 5.92 -13.59
C PRO A 186 -20.45 7.00 -13.49
N ARG A 187 -21.33 6.91 -12.47
CA ARG A 187 -22.39 7.89 -12.20
C ARG A 187 -21.92 9.11 -11.39
N GLY A 188 -20.65 9.13 -10.95
CA GLY A 188 -20.08 10.26 -10.22
C GLY A 188 -20.72 10.52 -8.86
N ILE A 189 -21.18 9.46 -8.20
CA ILE A 189 -21.84 9.48 -6.90
C ILE A 189 -20.87 10.07 -5.87
N LYS A 190 -21.27 11.18 -5.25
CA LYS A 190 -20.50 11.80 -4.17
C LYS A 190 -20.63 10.98 -2.90
N CYS A 191 -19.50 10.55 -2.36
CA CYS A 191 -19.40 9.92 -1.04
C CYS A 191 -18.53 10.83 -0.16
N ASN A 192 -19.17 11.62 0.69
CA ASN A 192 -18.47 12.54 1.60
C ASN A 192 -18.04 11.85 2.90
N THR A 193 -18.61 10.69 3.21
CA THR A 193 -18.33 9.92 4.41
C THR A 193 -17.29 8.84 4.13
N ARG A 194 -16.42 8.59 5.11
CA ARG A 194 -15.47 7.48 5.02
C ARG A 194 -16.17 6.19 5.43
N LEU A 195 -16.29 5.27 4.48
CA LEU A 195 -16.87 3.94 4.66
C LEU A 195 -15.76 2.97 5.06
N THR A 196 -16.12 1.91 5.80
CA THR A 196 -15.18 0.82 6.07
C THR A 196 -15.54 -0.37 5.20
N LEU A 197 -14.58 -0.80 4.39
CA LEU A 197 -14.69 -1.95 3.51
C LEU A 197 -13.77 -3.05 4.02
N ILE A 198 -14.25 -4.29 4.02
CA ILE A 198 -13.54 -5.49 4.47
C ILE A 198 -13.20 -6.31 3.22
N ASP A 199 -11.97 -6.84 3.17
CA ASP A 199 -11.54 -7.81 2.15
C ASP A 199 -11.85 -9.25 2.59
#